data_AF-A0A1C5AD57-F1
#
_entry.id   AF-A0A1C5AD57-F1
#
_cell.length_a   1.000
_cell.length_b   1.000
_cell.length_c   1.000
_cell.angle_alpha   90.00
_cell.angle_beta   90.00
_cell.angle_gamma   90.00
#
_symmetry.space_group_name_H-M   'P 1'
#
loop_
_entity.id
_entity.type
_entity.pdbx_description
1 polymer ?
#
loop_
_entity_poly.entity_id
_entity_poly.type
_entity_poly.pdbx_seq_one_letter_code
_entity_poly.pdbx_strand_id
1 'polypeptide(L)'
;MSETTAHPTRPESATSIRLPATILGVGLGGFVDGIVLHQVFQWHHVLSSTGSDHIGVREYPVDTVSGLQMNTLWDGLFHVVTWVAVLTGLALLYSRVTGSRGRLWRSPMLWGWVLVGWGLFNLVEGVIDHHLLGIHHVRSGPDQLWWDLGFLALGVVLIAVGWAIQRRARDVDLCAPERR
;
A
#
# COMPACT_ATOMS: atom_id res chain seq x y z
N MET A 1 25.47 47.52 -8.80
CA MET A 1 25.13 46.65 -7.66
C MET A 1 24.00 45.74 -8.15
N SER A 2 24.34 44.53 -8.63
CA SER A 2 23.35 43.57 -9.15
C SER A 2 22.89 42.69 -8.00
N GLU A 3 21.64 42.86 -7.56
CA GLU A 3 20.99 41.96 -6.62
C GLU A 3 20.81 40.60 -7.29
N THR A 4 21.61 39.63 -6.85
CA THR A 4 21.38 38.22 -7.14
C THR A 4 20.21 37.77 -6.28
N THR A 5 19.01 37.74 -6.85
CA THR A 5 17.84 37.13 -6.23
C THR A 5 18.04 35.62 -6.17
N ALA A 6 18.58 35.14 -5.04
CA ALA A 6 18.65 33.72 -4.75
C ALA A 6 17.22 33.17 -4.68
N HIS A 7 16.80 32.43 -5.71
CA HIS A 7 15.54 31.72 -5.69
C HIS A 7 15.63 30.63 -4.62
N PRO A 8 14.77 30.62 -3.58
CA PRO A 8 14.86 29.62 -2.53
C PRO A 8 14.57 28.25 -3.16
N THR A 9 15.60 27.42 -3.28
CA THR A 9 15.47 26.03 -3.71
C THR A 9 14.69 25.29 -2.64
N ARG A 10 13.39 25.03 -2.89
CA ARG A 10 12.61 24.13 -2.04
C ARG A 10 13.35 22.79 -1.92
N PRO A 11 13.45 22.21 -0.72
CA PRO A 11 14.13 20.93 -0.54
C PRO A 11 13.49 19.87 -1.44
N GLU A 12 14.32 19.02 -2.06
CA GLU A 12 13.91 17.98 -3.03
C GLU A 12 12.79 17.06 -2.50
N SER A 13 12.73 16.87 -1.18
CA SER A 13 11.67 16.13 -0.47
C SER A 13 10.28 16.78 -0.56
N ALA A 14 10.20 18.11 -0.69
CA ALA A 14 8.95 18.84 -0.77
C ALA A 14 8.25 18.70 -2.13
N THR A 15 8.95 18.21 -3.15
CA THR A 15 8.40 18.06 -4.51
C THR A 15 8.28 16.60 -4.94
N SER A 16 8.92 15.65 -4.26
CA SER A 16 8.84 14.23 -4.62
C SER A 16 7.43 13.63 -4.51
N ILE A 17 7.03 12.83 -5.51
CA ILE A 17 5.79 12.03 -5.48
C ILE A 17 5.96 10.64 -4.88
N ARG A 18 7.15 10.30 -4.36
CA ARG A 18 7.44 8.98 -3.77
C ARG A 18 6.48 8.63 -2.65
N LEU A 19 6.39 9.49 -1.65
CA LEU A 19 5.53 9.29 -0.47
C LEU A 19 4.05 9.16 -0.84
N PRO A 20 3.43 10.11 -1.58
CA PRO A 20 2.01 9.99 -1.93
C PRO A 20 1.71 8.74 -2.75
N ALA A 21 2.57 8.39 -3.70
CA ALA A 21 2.39 7.19 -4.52
C ALA A 21 2.54 5.89 -3.70
N THR A 22 3.45 5.86 -2.73
CA THR A 22 3.63 4.70 -1.83
C THR A 22 2.40 4.53 -0.93
N ILE A 23 1.90 5.60 -0.32
CA ILE A 23 0.68 5.56 0.51
C ILE A 23 -0.53 5.12 -0.33
N LEU A 24 -0.65 5.64 -1.54
CA LEU A 24 -1.69 5.22 -2.48
C LEU A 24 -1.60 3.72 -2.80
N GLY A 25 -0.38 3.22 -3.02
CA GLY A 25 -0.12 1.78 -3.22
C GLY A 25 -0.53 0.90 -2.06
N VAL A 26 -0.24 1.32 -0.81
CA VAL A 26 -0.68 0.61 0.40
C VAL A 26 -2.20 0.51 0.44
N GLY A 27 -2.89 1.63 0.22
CA GLY A 27 -4.35 1.67 0.23
C GLY A 27 -4.99 0.83 -0.89
N LEU A 28 -4.45 0.89 -2.11
CA LEU A 28 -4.93 0.07 -3.23
C LEU A 28 -4.68 -1.42 -3.00
N GLY A 29 -3.52 -1.79 -2.47
CA GLY A 29 -3.21 -3.18 -2.13
C GLY A 29 -4.18 -3.75 -1.11
N GLY A 30 -4.42 -3.03 -0.03
CA GLY A 30 -5.41 -3.44 0.98
C GLY A 30 -6.85 -3.45 0.46
N PHE A 31 -7.22 -2.57 -0.48
CA PHE A 31 -8.52 -2.67 -1.15
C PHE A 31 -8.67 -3.94 -1.99
N VAL A 32 -7.64 -4.28 -2.77
CA VAL A 32 -7.69 -5.49 -3.60
C VAL A 32 -7.75 -6.73 -2.70
N ASP A 33 -6.98 -6.75 -1.62
CA ASP A 33 -7.04 -7.81 -0.61
C ASP A 33 -8.44 -7.94 0.00
N GLY A 34 -8.96 -6.85 0.58
CA GLY A 34 -10.26 -6.84 1.23
C GLY A 34 -11.44 -7.13 0.29
N ILE A 35 -11.42 -6.65 -0.95
CA ILE A 35 -12.51 -6.91 -1.90
C ILE A 35 -12.35 -8.31 -2.51
N VAL A 36 -11.19 -8.60 -3.10
CA VAL A 36 -11.03 -9.81 -3.90
C VAL A 36 -10.89 -11.03 -3.00
N LEU A 37 -10.06 -10.97 -1.96
CA LEU A 37 -9.79 -12.12 -1.10
C LEU A 37 -10.84 -12.27 0.01
N HIS A 38 -11.24 -11.18 0.68
CA HIS A 38 -12.23 -11.29 1.77
C HIS A 38 -13.66 -11.42 1.28
N GLN A 39 -14.06 -10.67 0.25
CA GLN A 39 -15.49 -10.58 -0.13
C GLN A 39 -15.85 -11.43 -1.35
N VAL A 40 -15.04 -11.39 -2.41
CA VAL A 40 -15.33 -12.13 -3.65
C VAL A 40 -14.97 -13.60 -3.49
N PHE A 41 -13.76 -13.89 -3.04
CA PHE A 41 -13.29 -15.26 -2.84
C PHE A 41 -13.62 -15.82 -1.47
N GLN A 42 -13.80 -14.96 -0.47
CA GLN A 42 -14.10 -15.37 0.91
C GLN A 42 -13.09 -16.38 1.44
N TRP A 43 -11.81 -16.22 1.07
CA TRP A 43 -10.75 -17.13 1.49
C TRP A 43 -10.35 -16.90 2.94
N HIS A 44 -10.45 -15.66 3.38
CA HIS A 44 -10.12 -15.22 4.72
C HIS A 44 -10.83 -13.90 5.03
N HIS A 45 -10.96 -13.59 6.31
CA HIS A 45 -11.47 -12.33 6.85
C HIS A 45 -10.53 -11.86 7.96
N VAL A 46 -10.58 -10.58 8.35
CA VAL A 46 -9.66 -10.00 9.35
C VAL A 46 -9.49 -10.86 10.61
N LEU A 47 -10.54 -11.52 11.09
CA LEU A 47 -10.51 -12.35 12.31
C LEU A 47 -10.70 -13.86 12.06
N SER A 48 -10.62 -14.29 10.80
CA SER A 48 -10.95 -15.67 10.39
C SER A 48 -10.05 -16.76 10.99
N SER A 49 -8.84 -16.42 11.48
CA SER A 49 -7.90 -17.39 12.06
C SER A 49 -7.68 -17.21 13.57
N THR A 50 -8.54 -16.45 14.25
CA THR A 50 -8.48 -16.23 15.71
C THR A 50 -8.60 -17.49 16.57
N GLY A 51 -9.07 -18.62 16.02
CA GLY A 51 -9.09 -19.91 16.74
C GLY A 51 -7.69 -20.51 16.98
N SER A 52 -6.68 -20.05 16.26
CA SER A 52 -5.29 -20.55 16.34
C SER A 52 -4.26 -19.43 16.49
N ASP A 53 -4.68 -18.25 16.93
CA ASP A 53 -3.79 -17.10 17.05
C ASP A 53 -2.80 -17.21 18.23
N HIS A 54 -1.80 -16.34 18.24
CA HIS A 54 -0.73 -16.33 19.23
C HIS A 54 -0.98 -15.39 20.42
N ILE A 55 -2.10 -14.67 20.45
CA ILE A 55 -2.37 -13.57 21.39
C ILE A 55 -3.66 -13.76 22.20
N GLY A 56 -4.39 -14.86 21.98
CA GLY A 56 -5.60 -15.24 22.71
C GLY A 56 -6.82 -14.37 22.36
N VAL A 57 -6.99 -13.96 21.10
CA VAL A 57 -8.22 -13.25 20.70
C VAL A 57 -9.40 -14.21 20.79
N ARG A 58 -10.58 -13.67 21.06
CA ARG A 58 -11.82 -14.45 20.97
C ARG A 58 -11.98 -15.00 19.55
N GLU A 59 -12.32 -16.27 19.45
CA GLU A 59 -12.61 -16.93 18.18
C GLU A 59 -13.90 -16.38 17.53
N TYR A 60 -13.84 -16.12 16.23
CA TYR A 60 -14.98 -15.71 15.41
C TYR A 60 -15.13 -16.62 14.17
N PRO A 61 -15.79 -17.79 14.31
CA PRO A 61 -15.91 -18.78 13.25
C PRO A 61 -16.66 -18.26 12.02
N VAL A 62 -16.10 -18.51 10.83
CA VAL A 62 -16.66 -18.06 9.55
C VAL A 62 -17.89 -18.85 9.09
N ASP A 63 -18.24 -19.94 9.79
CA ASP A 63 -19.39 -20.81 9.52
C ASP A 63 -20.61 -20.49 10.42
N THR A 64 -20.52 -19.44 11.24
CA THR A 64 -21.63 -18.95 12.08
C THR A 64 -22.07 -17.56 11.67
N VAL A 65 -23.36 -17.25 11.83
CA VAL A 65 -23.90 -15.91 11.52
C VAL A 65 -23.23 -14.82 12.36
N SER A 66 -23.05 -15.06 13.67
CA SER A 66 -22.41 -14.09 14.57
C SER A 66 -20.93 -13.88 14.24
N GLY A 67 -20.20 -14.94 13.89
CA GLY A 67 -18.81 -14.83 13.46
C GLY A 67 -18.67 -14.11 12.12
N LEU A 68 -19.55 -14.39 11.15
CA LEU A 68 -19.59 -13.66 9.87
C LEU A 68 -19.93 -12.18 10.05
N GLN A 69 -20.86 -11.83 10.95
CA GLN A 69 -21.17 -10.43 11.28
C GLN A 69 -19.95 -9.70 11.85
N MET A 70 -19.19 -10.35 12.75
CA MET A 70 -17.98 -9.77 13.30
C MET A 70 -16.89 -9.61 12.25
N ASN A 71 -16.64 -10.65 11.45
CA ASN A 71 -15.67 -10.59 10.36
C ASN A 71 -16.03 -9.49 9.34
N THR A 72 -17.30 -9.40 8.95
CA THR A 72 -17.80 -8.32 8.06
C THR A 72 -17.56 -6.92 8.64
N LEU A 73 -17.77 -6.74 9.94
CA LEU A 73 -17.50 -5.47 10.61
C LEU A 73 -16.00 -5.11 10.52
N TRP A 74 -15.13 -6.07 10.84
CA TRP A 74 -13.68 -5.83 10.83
C TRP A 74 -13.11 -5.68 9.43
N ASP A 75 -13.62 -6.41 8.44
CA ASP A 75 -13.31 -6.17 7.02
C ASP A 75 -13.76 -4.76 6.62
N GLY A 76 -14.93 -4.31 7.08
CA GLY A 76 -15.40 -2.94 6.85
C GLY A 76 -14.48 -1.88 7.45
N LEU A 77 -14.01 -2.08 8.69
CA LEU A 77 -13.03 -1.20 9.34
C LEU A 77 -11.69 -1.20 8.60
N PHE A 78 -11.23 -2.37 8.17
CA PHE A 78 -10.05 -2.51 7.32
C PHE A 78 -10.20 -1.71 6.01
N HIS A 79 -11.35 -1.80 5.34
CA HIS A 79 -11.66 -0.99 4.17
C HIS A 79 -11.68 0.51 4.44
N VAL A 80 -12.17 0.95 5.61
CA VAL A 80 -12.10 2.37 5.99
C VAL A 80 -10.66 2.83 6.10
N VAL A 81 -9.77 2.04 6.71
CA VAL A 81 -8.34 2.37 6.84
C VAL A 81 -7.68 2.45 5.46
N THR A 82 -7.91 1.47 4.59
CA THR A 82 -7.34 1.44 3.24
C THR A 82 -7.90 2.57 2.37
N TRP A 83 -9.18 2.90 2.52
CA TRP A 83 -9.81 4.06 1.88
C TRP A 83 -9.20 5.39 2.32
N VAL A 84 -8.99 5.59 3.61
CA VAL A 84 -8.30 6.78 4.13
C VAL A 84 -6.87 6.86 3.60
N ALA A 85 -6.15 5.73 3.49
CA ALA A 85 -4.83 5.70 2.86
C ALA A 85 -4.89 6.12 1.38
N VAL A 86 -5.84 5.60 0.59
CA VAL A 86 -6.04 6.03 -0.81
C VAL A 86 -6.30 7.53 -0.89
N LEU A 87 -7.23 8.07 -0.10
CA LEU A 87 -7.55 9.50 -0.08
C LEU A 87 -6.34 10.35 0.31
N THR A 88 -5.56 9.91 1.30
CA THR A 88 -4.35 10.60 1.75
C THR A 88 -3.29 10.62 0.64
N GLY A 89 -3.08 9.48 -0.03
CA GLY A 89 -2.18 9.37 -1.17
C GLY A 89 -2.60 10.31 -2.31
N LEU A 90 -3.88 10.36 -2.65
CA LEU A 90 -4.43 11.28 -3.65
C LEU A 90 -4.27 12.75 -3.26
N ALA A 91 -4.63 13.12 -2.03
CA ALA A 91 -4.56 14.49 -1.56
C ALA A 91 -3.12 15.02 -1.56
N LEU A 92 -2.18 14.20 -1.07
CA LEU A 92 -0.76 14.52 -1.10
C LEU A 92 -0.23 14.60 -2.53
N LEU A 93 -0.61 13.66 -3.42
CA LEU A 93 -0.22 13.68 -4.83
C LEU A 93 -0.72 14.96 -5.51
N TYR A 94 -1.99 15.30 -5.31
CA TYR A 94 -2.61 16.51 -5.83
C TYR A 94 -1.89 17.77 -5.34
N SER A 95 -1.55 17.82 -4.04
CA SER A 95 -0.76 18.91 -3.47
C SER A 95 0.62 19.04 -4.13
N ARG A 96 1.31 17.92 -4.42
CA ARG A 96 2.61 17.96 -5.11
C ARG A 96 2.48 18.43 -6.55
N VAL A 97 1.49 17.94 -7.29
CA VAL A 97 1.24 18.29 -8.70
C VAL A 97 0.86 19.76 -8.86
N THR A 98 -0.02 20.27 -8.00
CA THR A 98 -0.45 21.67 -8.06
C THR A 98 0.60 22.64 -7.50
N GLY A 99 1.43 22.18 -6.56
CA GLY A 99 2.51 22.97 -5.98
C GLY A 99 3.79 23.03 -6.81
N SER A 100 3.99 22.09 -7.76
CA SER A 100 5.16 22.04 -8.62
C SER A 100 4.96 22.85 -9.90
N ARG A 101 5.53 24.05 -9.96
CA ARG A 101 5.56 24.85 -11.19
C ARG A 101 6.53 24.22 -12.19
N GLY A 102 6.01 23.55 -13.21
CA GLY A 102 6.80 23.07 -14.36
C GLY A 102 7.47 21.70 -14.20
N ARG A 103 7.32 21.01 -13.07
CA ARG A 103 7.84 19.64 -12.91
C ARG A 103 6.80 18.61 -13.35
N LEU A 104 7.20 17.73 -14.25
CA LEU A 104 6.38 16.64 -14.77
C LEU A 104 6.96 15.30 -14.35
N TRP A 105 6.13 14.44 -13.78
CA TRP A 105 6.48 13.06 -13.49
C TRP A 105 5.87 12.14 -14.52
N ARG A 106 6.70 11.25 -15.08
CA ARG A 106 6.23 10.24 -16.01
C ARG A 106 5.47 9.16 -15.24
N SER A 107 4.43 8.59 -15.87
CA SER A 107 3.60 7.52 -15.30
C SER A 107 4.37 6.34 -14.69
N PRO A 108 5.51 5.87 -15.24
CA PRO A 108 6.29 4.81 -14.62
C PRO A 108 6.79 5.17 -13.21
N MET A 109 7.05 6.44 -12.92
CA MET A 109 7.49 6.85 -11.58
C MET A 109 6.36 6.72 -10.56
N LEU A 110 5.15 7.17 -10.92
CA LEU A 110 3.95 7.02 -10.08
C LEU A 110 3.65 5.53 -9.82
N TRP A 111 3.50 4.75 -10.90
CA TRP A 111 3.11 3.35 -10.78
C TRP A 111 4.19 2.48 -10.15
N GLY A 112 5.47 2.80 -10.35
CA GLY A 112 6.56 2.10 -9.67
C GLY A 112 6.50 2.27 -8.14
N TRP A 113 6.19 3.48 -7.65
CA TRP A 113 6.00 3.72 -6.21
C TRP A 113 4.68 3.16 -5.67
N VAL A 114 3.62 3.13 -6.48
CA VAL A 114 2.36 2.43 -6.12
C VAL A 114 2.62 0.94 -5.93
N LEU A 115 3.36 0.29 -6.82
CA LEU A 115 3.72 -1.13 -6.66
C LEU A 115 4.59 -1.38 -5.43
N VAL A 116 5.53 -0.49 -5.12
CA VAL A 116 6.29 -0.55 -3.86
C VAL A 116 5.37 -0.44 -2.65
N GLY A 117 4.43 0.51 -2.66
CA GLY A 117 3.43 0.66 -1.60
C GLY A 117 2.57 -0.58 -1.40
N TRP A 118 2.08 -1.17 -2.49
CA TRP A 118 1.31 -2.41 -2.44
C TRP A 118 2.16 -3.54 -1.84
N GLY A 119 3.36 -3.76 -2.36
CA GLY A 119 4.21 -4.82 -1.84
C GLY A 119 4.59 -4.62 -0.36
N LEU A 120 4.74 -3.37 0.10
CA LEU A 120 4.92 -3.06 1.51
C LEU A 120 3.69 -3.43 2.34
N PHE A 121 2.48 -3.16 1.84
CA PHE A 121 1.25 -3.63 2.47
C PHE A 121 1.29 -5.15 2.66
N ASN A 122 1.55 -5.92 1.59
CA ASN A 122 1.63 -7.38 1.68
C ASN A 122 2.66 -7.87 2.71
N LEU A 123 3.83 -7.24 2.77
CA LEU A 123 4.86 -7.66 3.71
C LEU A 123 4.51 -7.32 5.16
N VAL A 124 3.97 -6.13 5.41
CA VAL A 124 3.61 -5.69 6.76
C VAL A 124 2.44 -6.53 7.28
N GLU A 125 1.39 -6.64 6.49
CA GLU A 125 0.19 -7.43 6.82
C GLU A 125 0.57 -8.91 6.98
N GLY A 126 1.23 -9.52 6.00
CA GLY A 126 1.60 -10.93 6.10
C GLY A 126 2.58 -11.26 7.23
N VAL A 127 3.52 -10.37 7.56
CA VAL A 127 4.43 -10.62 8.70
C VAL A 127 3.70 -10.44 10.03
N ILE A 128 2.91 -9.37 10.17
CA ILE A 128 2.26 -9.05 11.43
C ILE A 128 1.06 -9.98 11.65
N ASP A 129 0.09 -9.98 10.75
CA ASP A 129 -1.20 -10.60 10.97
C ASP A 129 -1.17 -12.12 10.73
N HIS A 130 -0.37 -12.60 9.76
CA HIS A 130 -0.28 -14.05 9.48
C HIS A 130 0.75 -14.78 10.34
N HIS A 131 1.91 -14.18 10.59
CA HIS A 131 3.00 -14.89 11.26
C HIS A 131 3.19 -14.50 12.72
N LEU A 132 3.19 -13.19 13.05
CA LEU A 132 3.39 -12.75 14.43
C LEU A 132 2.12 -12.98 15.25
N LEU A 133 0.98 -12.51 14.77
CA LEU A 133 -0.31 -12.61 15.45
C LEU A 133 -1.03 -13.93 15.13
N GLY A 134 -0.97 -14.40 13.89
CA GLY A 134 -1.67 -15.62 13.46
C GLY A 134 -3.20 -15.48 13.41
N ILE A 135 -3.70 -14.24 13.37
CA ILE A 135 -5.15 -13.94 13.38
C ILE A 135 -5.76 -13.98 11.98
N HIS A 136 -4.93 -13.95 10.95
CA HIS A 136 -5.31 -13.80 9.56
C HIS A 136 -4.40 -14.68 8.72
N HIS A 137 -4.90 -15.72 8.05
CA HIS A 137 -4.10 -16.49 7.09
C HIS A 137 -4.71 -16.30 5.71
N VAL A 138 -3.90 -16.24 4.66
CA VAL A 138 -4.39 -16.02 3.29
C VAL A 138 -5.42 -17.08 2.88
N ARG A 139 -5.23 -18.31 3.35
CA ARG A 139 -6.20 -19.37 3.19
C ARG A 139 -5.99 -20.40 4.29
N SER A 140 -6.93 -20.49 5.21
CA SER A 140 -6.89 -21.46 6.30
C SER A 140 -6.93 -22.90 5.78
N GLY A 141 -6.25 -23.81 6.46
CA GLY A 141 -6.20 -25.23 6.12
C GLY A 141 -4.79 -25.82 6.17
N PRO A 142 -4.61 -27.06 5.70
CA PRO A 142 -3.34 -27.79 5.81
C PRO A 142 -2.13 -27.07 5.20
N ASP A 143 -2.36 -26.28 4.15
CA ASP A 143 -1.31 -25.60 3.38
C ASP A 143 -1.21 -24.09 3.67
N GLN A 144 -1.81 -23.60 4.77
CA GLN A 144 -1.90 -22.15 5.06
C GLN A 144 -0.53 -21.44 5.04
N LEU A 145 0.51 -22.11 5.56
CA LEU A 145 1.87 -21.57 5.56
C LEU A 145 2.37 -21.27 4.15
N TRP A 146 2.07 -22.13 3.17
CA TRP A 146 2.50 -21.92 1.78
C TRP A 146 1.76 -20.76 1.12
N TRP A 147 0.49 -20.56 1.46
CA TRP A 147 -0.27 -19.40 1.00
C TRP A 147 0.28 -18.10 1.58
N ASP A 148 0.60 -18.07 2.87
CA ASP A 148 1.20 -16.89 3.53
C ASP A 148 2.58 -16.55 2.94
N LEU A 149 3.43 -17.57 2.74
CA LEU A 149 4.73 -17.39 2.09
C LEU A 149 4.59 -16.91 0.64
N GLY A 150 3.60 -17.41 -0.09
CA GLY A 150 3.28 -16.95 -1.44
C GLY A 150 2.88 -15.47 -1.47
N PHE A 151 2.09 -15.03 -0.49
CA PHE A 151 1.68 -13.64 -0.35
C PHE A 151 2.85 -12.70 -0.01
N LEU A 152 3.76 -13.13 0.90
CA LEU A 152 5.00 -12.41 1.17
C LEU A 152 5.91 -12.34 -0.06
N ALA A 153 6.07 -13.46 -0.77
CA ALA A 153 6.87 -13.52 -2.00
C ALA A 153 6.33 -12.57 -3.07
N LEU A 154 5.00 -12.51 -3.24
CA LEU A 154 4.35 -11.53 -4.11
C LEU A 154 4.67 -10.10 -3.67
N GLY A 155 4.65 -9.81 -2.37
CA GLY A 155 5.05 -8.50 -1.83
C GLY A 155 6.48 -8.10 -2.21
N VAL A 156 7.44 -9.02 -2.06
CA VAL A 156 8.85 -8.81 -2.48
C VAL A 156 8.93 -8.55 -3.99
N VAL A 157 8.22 -9.33 -4.80
CA VAL A 157 8.20 -9.16 -6.27
C VAL A 157 7.63 -7.80 -6.65
N LEU A 158 6.52 -7.38 -6.05
CA LEU A 158 5.90 -6.07 -6.29
C LEU A 158 6.87 -4.92 -5.96
N ILE A 159 7.58 -5.00 -4.82
CA ILE A 159 8.61 -4.02 -4.45
C ILE A 159 9.75 -4.01 -5.45
N ALA A 160 10.29 -5.17 -5.82
CA ALA A 160 11.43 -5.26 -6.73
C ALA A 160 11.08 -4.73 -8.13
N VAL A 161 9.91 -5.10 -8.66
CA VAL A 161 9.40 -4.63 -9.95
C VAL A 161 9.10 -3.13 -9.89
N GLY A 162 8.40 -2.67 -8.87
CA GLY A 162 8.08 -1.25 -8.67
C GLY A 162 9.33 -0.38 -8.58
N TRP A 163 10.33 -0.82 -7.80
CA TRP A 163 11.64 -0.18 -7.72
C TRP A 163 12.36 -0.15 -9.07
N ALA A 164 12.33 -1.26 -9.81
CA ALA A 164 12.97 -1.37 -11.11
C ALA A 164 12.32 -0.48 -12.19
N ILE A 165 11.01 -0.22 -12.08
CA ILE A 165 10.26 0.69 -12.96
C ILE A 165 10.58 2.15 -12.59
N GLN A 166 10.45 2.53 -11.32
CA GLN A 166 10.63 3.93 -10.90
C GLN A 166 12.06 4.41 -11.13
N ARG A 167 13.08 3.56 -10.91
CA ARG A 167 14.50 3.94 -11.11
C ARG A 167 14.84 4.29 -12.56
N ARG A 168 14.05 3.80 -13.52
CA ARG A 168 14.23 4.10 -14.95
C ARG A 168 13.47 5.36 -15.36
N ALA A 169 12.56 5.84 -14.53
CA ALA A 169 11.82 7.05 -14.78
C ALA A 169 12.69 8.28 -14.47
N ARG A 170 12.54 9.31 -15.29
CA ARG A 170 13.13 10.64 -15.06
C ARG A 170 12.01 11.64 -14.94
N ASP A 171 12.07 12.52 -13.94
CA ASP A 171 11.26 13.72 -13.91
C ASP A 171 11.81 14.74 -14.90
N VAL A 172 10.91 15.55 -15.45
CA VAL A 172 11.25 16.62 -16.38
C VAL A 172 10.94 17.94 -15.69
N ASP A 173 11.95 18.77 -15.54
CA ASP A 173 11.80 20.13 -15.00
C ASP A 173 11.80 21.13 -16.15
N LEU A 174 10.62 21.63 -16.51
CA LEU A 174 10.44 22.57 -17.62
C LEU A 174 11.01 23.96 -17.32
N CYS A 175 11.34 24.24 -16.05
CA CYS A 175 11.91 25.51 -15.62
C CYS A 175 13.43 25.44 -15.44
N ALA A 176 14.07 24.28 -15.64
CA ALA A 176 15.51 24.16 -15.59
C ALA A 176 16.15 24.87 -16.80
N PRO A 177 17.23 25.66 -16.61
CA PRO A 177 17.93 26.28 -17.73
C PRO A 177 18.46 25.18 -18.67
N GLU A 178 18.27 25.37 -19.98
CA GLU A 178 18.82 24.47 -21.01
C GLU A 178 20.31 24.31 -20.78
N ARG A 179 20.74 23.11 -20.38
CA ARG A 179 22.16 22.75 -20.36
C ARG A 179 22.62 22.64 -21.82
N ARG A 180 23.19 23.72 -22.34
CA ARG A 180 24.01 23.71 -23.56
C ARG A 180 25.37 23.10 -23.29
#